data_AF-A0A0U5FR27-F1
#
_entry.id   AF-A0A0U5FR27-F1
#
_cell.length_a   1.000
_cell.length_b   1.000
_cell.length_c   1.000
_cell.angle_alpha   90.00
_cell.angle_beta   90.00
_cell.angle_gamma   90.00
#
_symmetry.space_group_name_H-M   'P 1'
#
loop_
_entity.id
_entity.type
_entity.pdbx_description
1 polymer ?
#
loop_
_entity_poly.entity_id
_entity_poly.type
_entity_poly.pdbx_seq_one_letter_code
_entity_poly.pdbx_strand_id
1 'polypeptide(L)'
;MRTHDEFMRDLASSSTTPQFDTNAMPSNPEPTDEADLRRKKTRTVHPSQSICRDWMIVSGNCHYARDAASFTTYTPAPPHTLIKSNIFSPHDETLVAGVGTVHLSIPRGRHDPTTHTLVLEGVLHIPGALCNGFNPLLVGSSMSCHAEYWEGADRMGRPMWFGLPFAGMGRLVLEGGQVGESDLIEGREYTLSLYVSPEERRVIMGV
;
A
#
# COMPACT_ATOMS: atom_id res chain seq x y z
N MET A 1 -35.70 -21.27 -16.17
CA MET A 1 -34.35 -21.86 -16.30
C MET A 1 -34.20 -22.36 -17.73
N ARG A 2 -33.30 -21.76 -18.52
CA ARG A 2 -32.95 -22.24 -19.87
C ARG A 2 -31.88 -23.33 -19.75
N THR A 3 -31.97 -24.36 -20.57
CA THR A 3 -31.06 -25.53 -20.50
C THR A 3 -29.82 -25.32 -21.37
N HIS A 4 -28.73 -25.97 -20.98
CA HIS A 4 -27.38 -25.84 -21.55
C HIS A 4 -27.31 -26.13 -23.06
N ASP A 5 -28.25 -26.91 -23.60
CA ASP A 5 -28.28 -27.29 -25.02
C ASP A 5 -28.75 -26.17 -25.97
N GLU A 6 -29.48 -25.16 -25.48
CA GLU A 6 -29.85 -24.01 -26.32
C GLU A 6 -28.66 -23.06 -26.56
N PHE A 7 -27.72 -22.96 -25.63
CA PHE A 7 -26.56 -22.07 -25.75
C PHE A 7 -25.52 -22.56 -26.77
N MET A 8 -25.38 -23.88 -26.95
CA MET A 8 -24.39 -24.47 -27.86
C MET A 8 -24.79 -24.40 -29.34
N ARG A 9 -26.06 -24.10 -29.65
CA ARG A 9 -26.57 -24.08 -31.02
C ARG A 9 -26.33 -22.74 -31.74
N ASP A 10 -26.17 -21.65 -30.99
CA ASP A 10 -25.93 -20.31 -31.54
C ASP A 10 -24.45 -20.01 -31.85
N LEU A 11 -23.52 -20.81 -31.30
CA LEU A 11 -22.07 -20.67 -31.56
C LEU A 11 -21.59 -21.35 -32.85
N ALA A 12 -22.43 -22.17 -33.50
CA ALA A 12 -22.07 -22.91 -34.70
C ALA A 12 -22.45 -22.22 -36.02
N SER A 13 -23.03 -21.01 -36.00
CA SER A 13 -23.61 -20.36 -37.19
C SER A 13 -22.93 -19.06 -37.67
N SER A 14 -21.74 -18.71 -37.17
CA SER A 14 -20.98 -17.56 -37.71
C SER A 14 -19.51 -17.87 -37.96
N SER A 15 -19.25 -18.82 -38.86
CA SER A 15 -17.96 -18.93 -39.56
C SER A 15 -18.16 -18.62 -41.04
N THR A 16 -17.63 -17.49 -41.49
CA THR A 16 -17.47 -17.21 -42.93
C THR A 16 -16.15 -16.48 -43.13
N THR A 17 -15.15 -17.22 -43.56
CA THR A 17 -13.90 -16.76 -44.18
C THR A 17 -14.16 -16.33 -45.62
N PRO A 18 -13.37 -15.37 -46.15
CA PRO A 18 -12.99 -15.45 -47.55
C PRO A 18 -11.46 -15.39 -47.79
N GLN A 19 -11.12 -15.90 -48.96
CA GLN A 19 -9.84 -16.36 -49.51
C GLN A 19 -8.78 -15.28 -49.79
N PHE A 20 -7.53 -15.77 -49.89
CA PHE A 20 -6.34 -15.09 -50.42
C PHE A 20 -6.42 -14.86 -51.94
N ASP A 21 -5.97 -13.70 -52.39
CA ASP A 21 -5.42 -13.49 -53.73
C ASP A 21 -4.16 -12.62 -53.67
N THR A 22 -3.14 -13.02 -54.43
CA THR A 22 -1.81 -12.41 -54.55
C THR A 22 -1.79 -11.32 -55.62
N ASN A 23 -1.24 -10.13 -55.31
CA ASN A 23 -0.23 -9.42 -56.12
C ASN A 23 0.08 -7.98 -55.62
N ALA A 24 1.37 -7.62 -55.75
CA ALA A 24 1.97 -6.29 -55.90
C ALA A 24 2.03 -5.29 -54.70
N MET A 25 3.24 -5.15 -54.14
CA MET A 25 3.78 -3.90 -53.57
C MET A 25 3.96 -2.85 -54.70
N PRO A 26 3.88 -1.51 -54.46
CA PRO A 26 4.76 -0.83 -53.50
C PRO A 26 4.22 0.44 -52.80
N SER A 27 5.11 0.97 -51.95
CA SER A 27 5.23 2.34 -51.42
C SER A 27 4.75 2.59 -49.98
N ASN A 28 5.77 2.83 -49.17
CA ASN A 28 5.81 3.20 -47.76
C ASN A 28 5.32 4.64 -47.56
N PRO A 29 4.45 4.93 -46.57
CA PRO A 29 4.39 6.25 -45.96
C PRO A 29 4.98 6.21 -44.54
N GLU A 30 5.74 7.26 -44.25
CA GLU A 30 6.51 7.55 -43.03
C GLU A 30 5.72 7.46 -41.71
N PRO A 31 6.39 7.21 -40.57
CA PRO A 31 5.74 7.07 -39.28
C PRO A 31 5.26 8.43 -38.77
N THR A 32 3.95 8.60 -38.63
CA THR A 32 3.35 9.76 -37.97
C THR A 32 3.54 9.69 -36.46
N ASP A 33 4.17 10.74 -35.92
CA ASP A 33 4.46 11.08 -34.50
C ASP A 33 3.24 11.20 -33.56
N GLU A 34 2.14 10.48 -33.79
CA GLU A 34 0.90 10.61 -33.01
C GLU A 34 0.69 9.48 -31.97
N ALA A 35 1.65 8.57 -31.80
CA ALA A 35 1.55 7.47 -30.84
C ALA A 35 2.03 7.81 -29.41
N ASP A 36 2.73 8.94 -29.20
CA ASP A 36 3.44 9.22 -27.94
C ASP A 36 2.67 10.05 -26.90
N LEU A 37 1.45 10.52 -27.19
CA LEU A 37 0.68 11.36 -26.24
C LEU A 37 -0.38 10.61 -25.42
N ARG A 38 -0.49 9.28 -25.54
CA ARG A 38 -1.42 8.46 -24.73
C ARG A 38 -0.75 7.58 -23.68
N ARG A 39 0.55 7.74 -23.45
CA ARG A 39 1.16 7.29 -22.19
C ARG A 39 0.65 8.21 -21.09
N LYS A 40 -0.42 7.79 -20.40
CA LYS A 40 -0.78 8.27 -19.07
C LYS A 40 0.47 8.12 -18.19
N LYS A 41 1.28 9.16 -18.18
CA LYS A 41 2.41 9.33 -17.28
C LYS A 41 1.78 9.36 -15.90
N THR A 42 1.82 8.23 -15.20
CA THR A 42 1.54 8.19 -13.76
C THR A 42 2.31 9.33 -13.16
N ARG A 43 1.57 10.34 -12.67
CA ARG A 43 2.14 11.57 -12.13
C ARG A 43 3.19 11.13 -11.12
N THR A 44 4.46 11.40 -11.40
CA THR A 44 5.53 11.26 -10.43
C THR A 44 5.14 12.21 -9.32
N VAL A 45 4.53 11.67 -8.27
CA VAL A 45 4.20 12.46 -7.09
C VAL A 45 5.56 12.81 -6.51
N HIS A 46 5.96 14.07 -6.65
CA HIS A 46 7.14 14.53 -5.93
C HIS A 46 6.88 14.23 -4.46
N PRO A 47 7.76 13.48 -3.77
CA PRO A 47 7.57 13.21 -2.36
C PRO A 47 7.37 14.55 -1.65
N SER A 48 6.28 14.66 -0.89
CA SER A 48 5.98 15.88 -0.14
C SER A 48 7.21 16.29 0.66
N GLN A 49 7.54 17.59 0.69
CA GLN A 49 8.67 18.09 1.51
C GLN A 49 8.40 17.96 3.03
N SER A 50 7.17 17.65 3.40
CA SER A 50 6.72 17.40 4.76
C SER A 50 6.83 15.92 5.15
N ILE A 51 6.90 15.69 6.45
CA ILE A 51 6.88 14.35 7.05
C ILE A 51 5.49 13.74 6.87
N CYS A 52 5.44 12.50 6.40
CA CYS A 52 4.22 11.69 6.35
C CYS A 52 3.73 11.44 7.77
N ARG A 53 2.51 11.90 8.07
CA ARG A 53 1.86 11.61 9.35
C ARG A 53 0.71 10.61 9.23
N ASP A 54 0.31 10.23 8.01
CA ASP A 54 -0.75 9.25 7.84
C ASP A 54 -0.21 7.85 8.12
N TRP A 55 -0.68 7.27 9.22
CA TRP A 55 -0.46 5.87 9.59
C TRP A 55 -1.70 5.07 9.23
N MET A 56 -1.63 4.38 8.10
CA MET A 56 -2.70 3.52 7.62
C MET A 56 -2.71 2.21 8.40
N ILE A 57 -3.90 1.71 8.72
CA ILE A 57 -4.07 0.39 9.33
C ILE A 57 -3.91 -0.64 8.21
N VAL A 58 -2.84 -1.42 8.29
CA VAL A 58 -2.42 -2.36 7.24
C VAL A 58 -2.42 -3.80 7.73
N SER A 59 -2.42 -4.73 6.78
CA SER A 59 -2.12 -6.14 7.02
C SER A 59 -0.66 -6.45 6.67
N GLY A 60 -0.23 -7.69 6.86
CA GLY A 60 1.14 -8.11 6.60
C GLY A 60 1.87 -8.56 7.87
N ASN A 61 3.20 -8.46 7.88
CA ASN A 61 4.03 -8.86 9.02
C ASN A 61 5.07 -7.81 9.44
N CYS A 62 4.89 -6.56 9.04
CA CYS A 62 5.75 -5.45 9.43
C CYS A 62 4.99 -4.14 9.61
N HIS A 63 5.62 -3.22 10.34
CA HIS A 63 5.35 -1.78 10.26
C HIS A 63 6.29 -1.17 9.23
N TYR A 64 5.88 -0.05 8.62
CA TYR A 64 6.79 0.73 7.79
C TYR A 64 6.52 2.22 7.91
N ALA A 65 7.55 3.03 7.68
CA ALA A 65 7.47 4.48 7.65
C ALA A 65 8.19 5.03 6.41
N ARG A 66 7.63 6.08 5.82
CA ARG A 66 8.21 6.77 4.66
C ARG A 66 9.46 7.57 5.04
N ASP A 67 9.36 8.32 6.12
CA ASP A 67 10.35 9.34 6.46
C ASP A 67 11.20 8.94 7.66
N ALA A 68 12.53 9.01 7.51
CA ALA A 68 13.52 8.77 8.57
C ALA A 68 13.28 9.64 9.82
N ALA A 69 12.69 10.83 9.65
CA ALA A 69 12.36 11.74 10.75
C ALA A 69 11.29 11.19 11.70
N SER A 70 10.58 10.12 11.33
CA SER A 70 9.58 9.46 12.19
C SER A 70 10.23 8.61 13.29
N PHE A 71 11.51 8.26 13.13
CA PHE A 71 12.19 7.27 13.96
C PHE A 71 12.80 7.90 15.22
N THR A 72 12.55 7.27 16.36
CA THR A 72 13.18 7.59 17.65
C THR A 72 14.51 6.84 17.84
N THR A 73 14.59 5.64 17.28
CA THR A 73 15.84 4.88 17.12
C THR A 73 15.94 4.45 15.66
N TYR A 74 17.15 4.45 15.11
CA TYR A 74 17.35 4.16 13.69
C TYR A 74 18.67 3.45 13.46
N THR A 75 18.58 2.29 12.81
CA THR A 75 19.73 1.52 12.32
C THR A 75 19.64 1.45 10.79
N PRO A 76 20.62 1.99 10.06
CA PRO A 76 20.67 1.84 8.60
C PRO A 76 20.74 0.37 8.21
N ALA A 77 20.00 -0.01 7.17
CA ALA A 77 20.13 -1.33 6.55
C ALA A 77 21.40 -1.36 5.67
N PRO A 78 21.90 -2.56 5.31
CA PRO A 78 22.96 -2.67 4.31
C PRO A 78 22.61 -1.89 3.03
N PRO A 79 23.59 -1.26 2.36
CA PRO A 79 23.32 -0.49 1.15
C PRO A 79 22.59 -1.32 0.10
N HIS A 80 21.57 -0.72 -0.54
CA HIS A 80 20.74 -1.38 -1.58
C HIS A 80 20.00 -2.63 -1.10
N THR A 81 19.55 -2.66 0.17
CA THR A 81 18.65 -3.72 0.65
C THR A 81 17.28 -3.60 -0.03
N LEU A 82 17.00 -4.54 -0.93
CA LEU A 82 15.75 -4.62 -1.68
C LEU A 82 14.92 -5.82 -1.19
N ILE A 83 13.61 -5.62 -1.05
CA ILE A 83 12.64 -6.69 -0.81
C ILE A 83 11.74 -6.87 -2.03
N LYS A 84 11.33 -8.10 -2.30
CA LYS A 84 10.52 -8.45 -3.47
C LYS A 84 9.09 -7.94 -3.36
N SER A 85 8.59 -7.83 -2.14
CA SER A 85 7.23 -7.33 -1.90
C SER A 85 7.21 -5.82 -2.09
N ASN A 86 6.57 -5.37 -3.16
CA ASN A 86 6.28 -3.96 -3.40
C ASN A 86 4.79 -3.75 -3.57
N ILE A 87 4.20 -3.18 -2.52
CA ILE A 87 2.76 -2.88 -2.46
C ILE A 87 2.39 -1.60 -3.20
N PHE A 88 3.38 -0.82 -3.65
CA PHE A 88 3.19 0.46 -4.33
C PHE A 88 3.44 0.34 -5.84
N SER A 89 4.34 -0.55 -6.25
CA SER A 89 4.64 -0.89 -7.65
C SER A 89 4.94 -2.38 -7.78
N PRO A 90 3.96 -3.23 -8.14
CA PRO A 90 4.12 -4.70 -8.15
C PRO A 90 5.21 -5.25 -9.08
N HIS A 91 5.72 -4.43 -10.00
CA HIS A 91 6.77 -4.81 -10.95
C HIS A 91 8.18 -4.45 -10.48
N ASP A 92 8.31 -3.69 -9.40
CA ASP A 92 9.58 -3.20 -8.87
C ASP A 92 9.87 -3.80 -7.50
N GLU A 93 11.14 -3.87 -7.12
CA GLU A 93 11.52 -4.19 -5.75
C GLU A 93 11.40 -2.95 -4.85
N THR A 94 11.22 -3.16 -3.55
CA THR A 94 11.13 -2.06 -2.57
C THR A 94 12.45 -1.89 -1.84
N LEU A 95 12.97 -0.66 -1.82
CA LEU A 95 14.13 -0.30 -1.00
C LEU A 95 13.75 -0.20 0.47
N VAL A 96 14.49 -0.91 1.31
CA VAL A 96 14.50 -0.74 2.77
C VAL A 96 15.80 -0.04 3.15
N ALA A 97 15.69 1.21 3.59
CA ALA A 97 16.84 2.04 3.94
C ALA A 97 17.32 1.84 5.39
N GLY A 98 16.48 1.27 6.25
CA GLY A 98 16.79 1.04 7.65
C GLY A 98 15.65 0.43 8.42
N VAL A 99 15.91 0.21 9.70
CA VAL A 99 14.94 -0.31 10.66
C VAL A 99 15.06 0.47 11.97
N GLY A 100 13.96 0.64 12.69
CA GLY A 100 14.01 1.37 13.94
C GLY A 100 12.71 1.34 14.73
N THR A 101 12.61 2.24 15.69
CA THR A 101 11.44 2.37 16.58
C THR A 101 10.75 3.69 16.34
N VAL A 102 9.42 3.67 16.25
CA VAL A 102 8.58 4.88 16.14
C VAL A 102 7.68 4.97 17.37
N HIS A 103 7.58 6.16 17.93
CA HIS A 103 6.66 6.47 19.02
C HIS A 103 5.50 7.32 18.47
N LEU A 104 4.28 6.81 18.60
CA LEU A 104 3.07 7.53 18.19
C LEU A 104 2.28 7.96 19.42
N SER A 105 2.10 9.26 19.61
CA SER A 105 1.13 9.77 20.58
C SER A 105 -0.27 9.64 19.98
N ILE A 106 -1.12 8.82 20.58
CA ILE A 106 -2.47 8.54 20.09
C ILE A 106 -3.49 8.49 21.25
N PRO A 107 -4.76 8.87 21.00
CA PRO A 107 -5.86 8.57 21.92
C PRO A 107 -6.11 7.06 22.04
N ARG A 108 -6.53 6.60 23.22
CA ARG A 108 -6.82 5.18 23.49
C ARG A 108 -7.99 4.64 22.69
N GLY A 109 -9.02 5.45 22.43
CA GLY A 109 -10.19 5.02 21.70
C GLY A 109 -11.10 6.17 21.30
N ARG A 110 -12.09 5.90 20.45
CA ARG A 110 -13.03 6.93 19.98
C ARG A 110 -13.80 7.61 21.13
N HIS A 111 -14.07 6.85 22.19
CA HIS A 111 -14.80 7.30 23.38
C HIS A 111 -13.89 7.52 24.60
N ASP A 112 -12.58 7.35 24.44
CA ASP A 112 -11.56 7.58 25.46
C ASP A 112 -10.47 8.49 24.87
N PRO A 113 -10.55 9.81 25.09
CA PRO A 113 -9.61 10.76 24.53
C PRO A 113 -8.26 10.77 25.26
N THR A 114 -8.08 9.97 26.33
CA THR A 114 -6.80 9.92 27.03
C THR A 114 -5.70 9.45 26.09
N THR A 115 -4.60 10.19 26.04
CA THR A 115 -3.51 9.90 25.12
C THR A 115 -2.46 9.03 25.79
N HIS A 116 -1.80 8.22 24.95
CA HIS A 116 -0.65 7.44 25.36
C HIS A 116 0.31 7.29 24.18
N THR A 117 1.52 6.82 24.47
CA THR A 117 2.49 6.46 23.45
C THR A 117 2.31 5.01 23.01
N LEU A 118 1.95 4.80 21.76
CA LEU A 118 2.05 3.50 21.10
C LEU A 118 3.46 3.35 20.52
N VAL A 119 4.19 2.35 21.00
CA VAL A 119 5.56 2.05 20.57
C VAL A 119 5.53 1.02 19.46
N LEU A 120 6.02 1.38 18.29
CA LEU A 120 6.16 0.50 17.13
C LEU A 120 7.64 0.11 17.01
N GLU A 121 7.95 -1.15 17.28
CA GLU A 121 9.30 -1.69 17.17
C GLU A 121 9.53 -2.36 15.81
N GLY A 122 10.77 -2.34 15.33
CA GLY A 122 11.14 -3.02 14.07
C GLY A 122 10.46 -2.42 12.84
N VAL A 123 10.18 -1.13 12.85
CA VAL A 123 9.57 -0.40 11.73
C VAL A 123 10.57 -0.31 10.58
N LEU A 124 10.15 -0.69 9.39
CA LEU A 124 10.98 -0.59 8.18
C LEU A 124 10.93 0.84 7.65
N HIS A 125 12.10 1.43 7.35
CA HIS A 125 12.17 2.69 6.64
C HIS A 125 12.14 2.43 5.13
N ILE A 126 11.05 2.86 4.50
CA ILE A 126 10.79 2.66 3.07
C ILE A 126 10.55 4.05 2.43
N PRO A 127 11.60 4.72 1.93
CA PRO A 127 11.48 6.07 1.37
C PRO A 127 10.49 6.18 0.21
N GLY A 128 10.29 5.10 -0.55
CA GLY A 128 9.35 5.04 -1.67
C GLY A 128 7.90 4.76 -1.27
N ALA A 129 7.59 4.62 0.02
CA ALA A 129 6.23 4.36 0.47
C ALA A 129 5.32 5.59 0.29
N LEU A 130 4.06 5.37 -0.07
CA LEU A 130 3.08 6.46 -0.23
C LEU A 130 2.58 7.02 1.12
N CYS A 131 2.71 6.24 2.19
CA CYS A 131 2.25 6.55 3.54
C CYS A 131 3.02 5.70 4.58
N ASN A 132 2.70 5.85 5.87
CA ASN A 132 3.18 4.94 6.91
C ASN A 132 2.19 3.78 7.13
N GLY A 133 2.69 2.62 7.53
CA GLY A 133 1.91 1.41 7.78
C GLY A 133 1.95 0.98 9.24
N PHE A 134 0.77 0.92 9.86
CA PHE A 134 0.53 0.39 11.19
C PHE A 134 -0.18 -0.97 11.13
N ASN A 135 0.45 -2.01 11.67
CA ASN A 135 -0.14 -3.34 11.78
C ASN A 135 -0.54 -3.62 13.25
N PRO A 136 -1.85 -3.66 13.57
CA PRO A 136 -2.32 -3.85 14.95
C PRO A 136 -1.86 -5.16 15.61
N LEU A 137 -1.64 -6.21 14.82
CA LEU A 137 -1.28 -7.52 15.34
C LEU A 137 0.13 -7.53 15.94
N LEU A 138 1.02 -6.65 15.45
CA LEU A 138 2.41 -6.57 15.91
C LEU A 138 2.54 -5.85 17.26
N VAL A 139 1.56 -5.03 17.64
CA VAL A 139 1.49 -4.40 18.97
C VAL A 139 0.65 -5.21 19.96
N GLY A 140 0.27 -6.44 19.59
CA GLY A 140 -0.53 -7.33 20.44
C GLY A 140 -1.97 -6.87 20.64
N SER A 141 -2.48 -6.04 19.73
CA SER A 141 -3.86 -5.53 19.76
C SER A 141 -4.81 -6.44 18.99
N SER A 142 -6.07 -6.46 19.42
CA SER A 142 -7.19 -6.88 18.57
C SER A 142 -7.43 -5.87 17.43
N MET A 143 -8.30 -6.22 16.50
CA MET A 143 -8.79 -5.32 15.46
C MET A 143 -10.29 -5.58 15.25
N SER A 144 -11.09 -4.56 15.50
CA SER A 144 -12.53 -4.54 15.25
C SER A 144 -12.83 -3.48 14.19
N CYS A 145 -13.55 -3.90 13.13
CA CYS A 145 -13.92 -3.05 12.01
C CYS A 145 -15.41 -2.72 12.11
N HIS A 146 -15.72 -1.48 12.44
CA HIS A 146 -17.09 -0.95 12.41
C HIS A 146 -17.31 -0.15 11.12
N ALA A 147 -18.57 0.14 10.80
CA ALA A 147 -18.92 0.88 9.58
C ALA A 147 -18.26 2.27 9.51
N GLU A 148 -18.11 2.94 10.65
CA GLU A 148 -17.61 4.32 10.73
C GLU A 148 -16.16 4.45 11.20
N TYR A 149 -15.59 3.41 11.81
CA TYR A 149 -14.29 3.49 12.46
C TYR A 149 -13.74 2.11 12.77
N TRP A 150 -12.42 2.01 12.93
CA TRP A 150 -11.75 0.79 13.35
C TRP A 150 -11.14 1.02 14.72
N GLU A 151 -11.07 0.00 15.55
CA GLU A 151 -10.45 0.10 16.87
C GLU A 151 -9.74 -1.18 17.26
N GLY A 152 -8.86 -1.06 18.25
CA GLY A 152 -8.18 -2.20 18.84
C GLY A 152 -8.02 -2.05 20.34
N ALA A 153 -7.99 -3.20 20.99
CA ALA A 153 -7.85 -3.31 22.42
C ALA A 153 -6.73 -4.29 22.78
N ASP A 154 -6.19 -4.13 23.99
CA ASP A 154 -5.21 -5.07 24.53
C ASP A 154 -5.86 -6.41 24.94
N ARG A 155 -5.05 -7.33 25.45
CA ARG A 155 -5.52 -8.65 25.93
C ARG A 155 -6.55 -8.58 27.06
N MET A 156 -6.63 -7.45 27.77
CA MET A 156 -7.59 -7.22 28.84
C MET A 156 -8.86 -6.51 28.34
N GLY A 157 -8.96 -6.22 27.04
CA GLY A 157 -10.07 -5.49 26.43
C GLY A 157 -9.99 -3.97 26.64
N ARG A 158 -8.85 -3.43 27.06
CA ARG A 158 -8.68 -1.97 27.22
C ARG A 158 -8.38 -1.33 25.86
N PRO A 159 -9.05 -0.24 25.48
CA PRO A 159 -8.79 0.45 24.23
C PRO A 159 -7.32 0.89 24.11
N MET A 160 -6.74 0.68 22.93
CA MET A 160 -5.36 1.04 22.61
C MET A 160 -5.26 2.05 21.47
N TRP A 161 -6.12 1.94 20.46
CA TRP A 161 -6.10 2.82 19.30
C TRP A 161 -7.46 2.82 18.61
N PHE A 162 -7.71 3.85 17.83
CA PHE A 162 -8.76 3.84 16.84
C PHE A 162 -8.31 4.55 15.57
N GLY A 163 -8.99 4.22 14.47
CA GLY A 163 -8.79 4.84 13.17
C GLY A 163 -10.10 5.22 12.51
N LEU A 164 -10.02 6.21 11.64
CA LEU A 164 -11.15 6.71 10.87
C LEU A 164 -10.98 6.37 9.38
N PRO A 165 -12.08 6.22 8.63
CA PRO A 165 -12.03 5.97 7.19
C PRO A 165 -11.21 7.03 6.45
N PHE A 166 -10.29 6.57 5.60
CA PHE A 166 -9.49 7.40 4.71
C PHE A 166 -8.96 6.54 3.55
N ALA A 167 -9.12 7.02 2.30
CA ALA A 167 -8.66 6.32 1.09
C ALA A 167 -9.05 4.82 1.02
N GLY A 168 -10.30 4.51 1.39
CA GLY A 168 -10.85 3.13 1.37
C GLY A 168 -10.36 2.22 2.50
N MET A 169 -9.56 2.72 3.45
CA MET A 169 -9.00 1.97 4.57
C MET A 169 -9.23 2.74 5.90
N GLY A 170 -8.73 2.19 7.01
CA GLY A 170 -8.65 2.92 8.27
C GLY A 170 -7.31 3.67 8.40
N ARG A 171 -7.34 4.94 8.80
CA ARG A 171 -6.17 5.73 9.20
C ARG A 171 -6.20 5.94 10.71
N LEU A 172 -5.09 5.64 11.39
CA LEU A 172 -4.93 5.92 12.82
C LEU A 172 -5.16 7.39 13.14
N VAL A 173 -5.85 7.64 14.25
CA VAL A 173 -5.96 8.99 14.81
C VAL A 173 -4.75 9.26 15.69
N LEU A 174 -4.04 10.35 15.40
CA LEU A 174 -2.94 10.86 16.20
C LEU A 174 -3.42 11.91 17.22
N GLU A 175 -2.64 12.11 18.28
CA GLU A 175 -2.88 13.16 19.28
C GLU A 175 -3.03 14.53 18.61
N GLY A 176 -3.97 15.34 19.13
CA GLY A 176 -4.26 16.66 18.58
C GLY A 176 -4.94 16.64 17.20
N GLY A 177 -5.41 15.48 16.73
CA GLY A 177 -6.07 15.37 15.43
C GLY A 177 -5.14 15.63 14.26
N GLN A 178 -3.83 15.39 14.43
CA GLN A 178 -2.86 15.56 13.37
C GLN A 178 -3.22 14.63 12.19
N VAL A 179 -3.57 15.24 11.07
CA VAL A 179 -3.78 14.59 9.78
C VAL A 179 -2.54 14.80 8.91
N GLY A 180 -2.17 13.78 8.14
CA GLY A 180 -0.91 13.74 7.41
C GLY A 180 -1.00 14.12 5.95
N GLU A 181 0.19 14.39 5.42
CA GLU A 181 0.51 14.65 4.02
C GLU A 181 1.03 13.35 3.37
N SER A 182 0.16 12.35 3.23
CA SER A 182 0.49 11.18 2.40
C SER A 182 0.26 11.44 0.92
N ASP A 183 0.81 10.56 0.09
CA ASP A 183 0.60 10.55 -1.35
C ASP A 183 -0.61 9.68 -1.75
N LEU A 184 -1.45 9.30 -0.77
CA LEU A 184 -2.70 8.58 -1.01
C LEU A 184 -3.76 9.52 -1.58
N ILE A 185 -4.50 9.03 -2.58
CA ILE A 185 -5.54 9.80 -3.25
C ILE A 185 -6.90 9.37 -2.70
N GLU A 186 -7.62 10.30 -2.08
CA GLU A 186 -8.96 10.04 -1.58
C GLU A 186 -9.91 9.61 -2.72
N GLY A 187 -10.77 8.62 -2.42
CA GLY A 187 -11.64 8.00 -3.42
C GLY A 187 -10.97 6.93 -4.29
N ARG A 188 -9.67 6.67 -4.14
CA ARG A 188 -9.03 5.45 -4.64
C ARG A 188 -9.03 4.38 -3.56
N GLU A 189 -9.23 3.14 -4.00
CA GLU A 189 -9.09 1.97 -3.16
C GLU A 189 -7.64 1.48 -3.19
N TYR A 190 -7.08 1.25 -2.00
CA TYR A 190 -5.74 0.72 -1.82
C TYR A 190 -5.83 -0.56 -0.99
N THR A 191 -4.98 -1.53 -1.31
CA THR A 191 -4.75 -2.72 -0.47
C THR A 191 -3.31 -2.70 -0.02
N LEU A 192 -3.06 -2.22 1.19
CA LEU A 192 -1.71 -2.12 1.75
C LEU A 192 -1.43 -3.35 2.62
N SER A 193 -0.56 -4.23 2.13
CA SER A 193 -0.18 -5.46 2.82
C SER A 193 1.27 -5.85 2.53
N LEU A 194 2.19 -5.47 3.42
CA LEU A 194 3.61 -5.71 3.21
C LEU A 194 4.07 -6.97 3.95
N TYR A 195 4.64 -7.90 3.19
CA TYR A 195 5.22 -9.13 3.72
C TYR A 195 6.72 -9.15 3.47
N VAL A 196 7.48 -9.34 4.54
CA VAL A 196 8.93 -9.55 4.50
C VAL A 196 9.21 -11.00 4.88
N SER A 197 9.88 -11.73 4.00
CA SER A 197 10.28 -13.11 4.26
C SER A 197 11.32 -13.20 5.40
N PRO A 198 11.46 -14.35 6.07
CA PRO A 198 12.53 -14.55 7.05
C PRO A 198 13.93 -14.29 6.49
N GLU A 199 14.17 -14.62 5.22
CA GLU A 199 15.42 -14.39 4.51
C GLU A 199 15.70 -12.90 4.34
N GLU A 200 14.72 -12.14 3.84
CA GLU A 200 14.83 -10.69 3.70
C GLU A 200 15.02 -10.01 5.06
N ARG A 201 14.31 -10.49 6.10
CA ARG A 201 14.43 -9.95 7.46
C ARG A 201 15.84 -10.10 8.02
N ARG A 202 16.50 -11.25 7.78
CA ARG A 202 17.91 -11.47 8.18
C ARG A 202 18.85 -10.47 7.51
N VAL A 203 18.68 -10.27 6.20
CA VAL A 203 19.46 -9.28 5.44
C VAL A 203 19.25 -7.86 5.96
N ILE A 204 18.00 -7.46 6.19
CA ILE A 204 17.66 -6.12 6.73
C ILE A 204 18.31 -5.91 8.11
N MET A 205 18.28 -6.93 8.96
CA MET A 205 18.79 -6.86 10.33
C MET A 205 20.32 -7.06 10.42
N GLY A 206 20.97 -7.50 9.35
CA GLY A 206 22.42 -7.77 9.31
C GLY A 206 22.84 -8.97 10.18
N VAL A 207 21.97 -9.98 10.32
CA VAL A 207 22.18 -11.20 11.13
C VAL A 207 22.13 -12.48 10.31
#